data_AF-A0A8E0S9Q9-F1
#
_entry.id   AF-A0A8E0S9Q9-F1
#
_cell.length_a   1.000
_cell.length_b   1.000
_cell.length_c   1.000
_cell.angle_alpha   90.00
_cell.angle_beta   90.00
_cell.angle_gamma   90.00
#
_symmetry.space_group_name_H-M   'P 1'
#
loop_
_entity.id
_entity.type
_entity.pdbx_description
1 polymer ?
#
loop_
_entity_poly.entity_id
_entity_poly.type
_entity_poly.pdbx_seq_one_letter_code
_entity_poly.pdbx_strand_id
1 'polypeptide(L)'
;MLTPLFRLQQDMTSLSVFIHAPMAKLNELEICVDDRIFFFTASPYYLKFEIPGAVYTEEESMQISFSDGEFTVVLQKKDCSLFKDLDLIVKLINGANSPSSKTHIFIEEVGCEDCNVLDQSELSESPKWFAGSSYEFGCDTSNPLTVSDEIVILSPVYGFCGSKSGLFKVESELTHVIDLPNPDGVKPECRSKFRIAAENRKFSAVHYLADLYETECWKSAFDLRVPWCEPNTENGPELTDEQRHRLIALSTRKLPPTPTDSSTIISLYLGLLDLLLAYTYDYRVREGEDMSESGWNIAKLASTLTWFEVSCVSHLITRFFRACASIYFNRLFCFVD
;
A
#
# COMPACT_ATOMS: atom_id res chain seq x y z
N MET A 1 -15.06 -0.34 -23.65
CA MET A 1 -13.63 -0.54 -23.94
C MET A 1 -13.00 -1.23 -22.75
N LEU A 2 -12.16 -2.23 -22.98
CA LEU A 2 -11.51 -3.03 -21.95
C LEU A 2 -10.02 -2.68 -21.89
N THR A 3 -9.46 -2.55 -20.70
CA THR A 3 -8.01 -2.41 -20.55
C THR A 3 -7.38 -3.80 -20.61
N PRO A 4 -6.55 -4.11 -21.62
CA PRO A 4 -5.87 -5.40 -21.73
C PRO A 4 -4.85 -5.57 -20.60
N LEU A 5 -4.48 -6.81 -20.30
CA LEU A 5 -3.30 -7.08 -19.49
C LEU A 5 -2.06 -6.61 -20.25
N PHE A 6 -1.15 -5.95 -19.56
CA PHE A 6 0.12 -5.54 -20.15
C PHE A 6 1.27 -5.65 -19.15
N ARG A 7 2.47 -5.79 -19.69
CA ARG A 7 3.73 -5.75 -18.92
C ARG A 7 4.79 -5.00 -19.72
N LEU A 8 5.71 -4.38 -19.00
CA LEU A 8 6.83 -3.65 -19.57
C LEU A 8 8.12 -4.39 -19.22
N GLN A 9 8.98 -4.60 -20.20
CA GLN A 9 10.37 -5.02 -19.98
C GLN A 9 11.28 -4.06 -20.71
N GLN A 10 12.53 -3.97 -20.28
CA GLN A 10 13.46 -3.05 -20.87
C GLN A 10 14.85 -3.64 -20.94
N ASP A 11 15.59 -3.18 -21.93
CA ASP A 11 17.04 -3.27 -22.01
C ASP A 11 17.63 -1.86 -21.84
N MET A 12 18.95 -1.72 -22.00
CA MET A 12 19.59 -0.39 -21.94
C MET A 12 19.11 0.55 -23.06
N THR A 13 18.68 0.01 -24.20
CA THR A 13 18.37 0.77 -25.42
C THR A 13 16.90 0.72 -25.83
N SER A 14 16.16 -0.30 -25.39
CA SER A 14 14.78 -0.57 -25.82
C SER A 14 13.84 -0.74 -24.63
N LEU A 15 12.57 -0.41 -24.84
CA LEU A 15 11.45 -0.69 -23.96
C LEU A 15 10.46 -1.56 -24.73
N SER A 16 10.22 -2.78 -24.24
CA SER A 16 9.29 -3.75 -24.79
C SER A 16 7.98 -3.72 -24.01
N VAL A 17 6.88 -3.40 -24.70
CA VAL A 17 5.51 -3.42 -24.19
C VAL A 17 4.83 -4.68 -24.69
N PHE A 18 4.40 -5.54 -23.78
CA PHE A 18 3.64 -6.75 -24.09
C PHE A 18 2.19 -6.53 -23.71
N ILE A 19 1.25 -6.78 -24.63
CA ILE A 19 -0.18 -6.50 -24.47
C ILE A 19 -0.97 -7.75 -24.85
N HIS A 20 -1.65 -8.37 -23.88
CA HIS A 20 -2.49 -9.53 -24.11
C HIS A 20 -3.89 -9.10 -24.58
N ALA A 21 -4.15 -9.26 -25.87
CA ALA A 21 -5.38 -8.81 -26.53
C ALA A 21 -5.83 -9.81 -27.63
N PRO A 22 -6.24 -11.03 -27.26
CA PRO A 22 -6.56 -12.11 -28.21
C PRO A 22 -7.79 -11.84 -29.09
N MET A 23 -8.71 -10.99 -28.62
CA MET A 23 -9.93 -10.61 -29.36
C MET A 23 -9.76 -9.30 -30.15
N ALA A 24 -8.53 -8.80 -30.30
CA ALA A 24 -8.26 -7.54 -30.99
C ALA A 24 -8.58 -7.65 -32.48
N LYS A 25 -9.34 -6.68 -32.99
CA LYS A 25 -9.52 -6.53 -34.43
C LYS A 25 -8.33 -5.83 -35.05
N LEU A 26 -7.49 -6.55 -35.78
CA LEU A 26 -6.28 -6.01 -36.43
C LEU A 26 -6.58 -4.89 -37.44
N ASN A 27 -7.78 -4.86 -38.04
CA ASN A 27 -8.18 -3.79 -38.96
C ASN A 27 -8.41 -2.44 -38.27
N GLU A 28 -8.63 -2.46 -36.95
CA GLU A 28 -8.87 -1.28 -36.11
C GLU A 28 -7.66 -1.04 -35.17
N LEU A 29 -6.48 -1.60 -35.51
CA LEU A 29 -5.27 -1.45 -34.72
C LEU A 29 -4.64 -0.06 -34.95
N GLU A 30 -4.55 0.71 -33.89
CA GLU A 30 -3.84 1.98 -33.86
C GLU A 30 -2.90 1.97 -32.65
N ILE A 31 -1.61 2.20 -32.91
CA ILE A 31 -0.60 2.35 -31.86
C ILE A 31 0.17 3.63 -32.14
N CYS A 32 0.25 4.51 -31.16
CA CYS A 32 1.02 5.74 -31.27
C CYS A 32 1.66 6.09 -29.93
N VAL A 33 2.78 6.82 -30.02
CA VAL A 33 3.46 7.39 -28.85
C VAL A 33 3.56 8.89 -29.06
N ASP A 34 2.89 9.64 -28.19
CA ASP A 34 2.95 11.10 -28.19
C ASP A 34 3.70 11.58 -26.96
N ASP A 35 4.89 12.15 -27.18
CA ASP A 35 5.88 12.50 -26.15
C ASP A 35 6.23 11.33 -25.23
N ARG A 36 5.52 11.20 -24.10
CA ARG A 36 5.67 10.10 -23.14
C ARG A 36 4.40 9.26 -22.99
N ILE A 37 3.35 9.53 -23.74
CA ILE A 37 2.08 8.82 -23.61
C ILE A 37 2.00 7.75 -24.70
N PHE A 38 1.87 6.50 -24.25
CA PHE A 38 1.62 5.36 -25.11
C PHE A 38 0.12 5.17 -25.30
N PHE A 39 -0.33 5.00 -26.54
CA PHE A 39 -1.70 4.68 -26.89
C PHE A 39 -1.75 3.38 -27.68
N PHE A 40 -2.68 2.51 -27.30
CA PHE A 40 -3.04 1.31 -28.04
C PHE A 40 -4.55 1.21 -28.10
N THR A 41 -5.08 1.14 -29.32
CA THR A 41 -6.49 0.94 -29.59
C THR A 41 -6.64 -0.22 -30.56
N ALA A 42 -7.42 -1.23 -30.16
CA ALA A 42 -7.83 -2.31 -31.04
C ALA A 42 -9.09 -2.94 -30.44
N SER A 43 -10.28 -2.63 -30.99
CA SER A 43 -11.56 -3.03 -30.39
C SER A 43 -11.58 -4.52 -30.01
N PRO A 44 -12.03 -4.89 -28.80
CA PRO A 44 -12.65 -4.05 -27.76
C PRO A 44 -11.65 -3.36 -26.79
N TYR A 45 -10.34 -3.49 -27.05
CA TYR A 45 -9.28 -3.08 -26.15
C TYR A 45 -8.85 -1.62 -26.34
N TYR A 46 -8.53 -0.98 -25.22
CA TYR A 46 -7.93 0.35 -25.14
C TYR A 46 -6.94 0.40 -23.99
N LEU A 47 -5.72 0.83 -24.27
CA LEU A 47 -4.68 1.03 -23.28
C LEU A 47 -4.03 2.39 -23.50
N LYS A 48 -3.91 3.14 -22.41
CA LYS A 48 -3.25 4.44 -22.37
C LYS A 48 -2.42 4.50 -21.09
N PHE A 49 -1.12 4.76 -21.20
CA PHE A 49 -0.25 4.93 -20.03
C PHE A 49 0.92 5.86 -20.33
N GLU A 50 1.52 6.42 -19.27
CA GLU A 50 2.68 7.31 -19.37
C GLU A 50 3.96 6.48 -19.19
N ILE A 51 4.88 6.61 -20.14
CA ILE A 51 6.20 6.02 -20.14
C ILE A 51 7.09 6.85 -19.19
N PRO A 52 7.77 6.23 -18.20
CA PRO A 52 8.56 6.97 -17.22
C PRO A 52 9.75 7.77 -17.80
N GLY A 53 10.21 7.41 -18.99
CA GLY A 53 11.34 8.05 -19.66
C GLY A 53 11.07 8.35 -21.13
N ALA A 54 12.02 9.04 -21.76
CA ALA A 54 11.85 9.52 -23.12
C ALA A 54 12.17 8.42 -24.16
N VAL A 55 11.27 8.24 -25.13
CA VAL A 55 11.43 7.33 -26.27
C VAL A 55 11.32 8.08 -27.58
N TYR A 56 11.80 7.47 -28.66
CA TYR A 56 11.53 7.97 -30.01
C TYR A 56 10.04 7.77 -30.34
N THR A 57 9.43 8.80 -30.93
CA THR A 57 8.00 8.86 -31.23
C THR A 57 7.68 8.57 -32.70
N GLU A 58 8.72 8.43 -33.52
CA GLU A 58 8.61 8.16 -34.95
C GLU A 58 8.18 6.70 -35.17
N GLU A 59 7.17 6.47 -36.03
CA GLU A 59 6.65 5.12 -36.30
C GLU A 59 7.73 4.17 -36.84
N GLU A 60 8.71 4.68 -37.59
CA GLU A 60 9.84 3.89 -38.12
C GLU A 60 10.75 3.33 -37.02
N SER A 61 10.76 3.96 -35.85
CA SER A 61 11.55 3.51 -34.69
C SER A 61 10.87 2.39 -33.90
N MET A 62 9.61 2.09 -34.21
CA MET A 62 8.77 1.15 -33.49
C MET A 62 8.70 -0.19 -34.21
N GLN A 63 8.90 -1.29 -33.49
CA GLN A 63 8.72 -2.64 -34.02
C GLN A 63 7.50 -3.29 -33.36
N ILE A 64 6.59 -3.82 -34.18
CA ILE A 64 5.35 -4.46 -33.73
C ILE A 64 5.34 -5.90 -34.22
N SER A 65 5.12 -6.85 -33.32
CA SER A 65 4.80 -8.23 -33.66
C SER A 65 3.55 -8.69 -32.93
N PHE A 66 2.81 -9.60 -33.55
CA PHE A 66 1.62 -10.22 -32.96
C PHE A 66 1.76 -11.73 -33.06
N SER A 67 1.72 -12.40 -31.91
CA SER A 67 1.81 -13.86 -31.82
C SER A 67 0.97 -14.34 -30.66
N ASP A 68 0.20 -15.40 -30.89
CA ASP A 68 -0.57 -16.09 -29.84
C ASP A 68 -1.46 -15.18 -28.97
N GLY A 69 -2.09 -14.17 -29.60
CA GLY A 69 -2.97 -13.23 -28.90
C GLY A 69 -2.25 -12.16 -28.08
N GLU A 70 -0.92 -12.09 -28.13
CA GLU A 70 -0.09 -11.06 -27.49
C GLU A 70 0.55 -10.14 -28.55
N PHE A 71 0.44 -8.83 -28.35
CA PHE A 71 1.19 -7.84 -29.09
C PHE A 71 2.50 -7.55 -28.35
N THR A 72 3.61 -7.60 -29.07
CA THR A 72 4.90 -7.11 -28.58
C THR A 72 5.25 -5.85 -29.36
N VAL A 73 5.41 -4.75 -28.64
CA VAL A 73 5.77 -3.44 -29.16
C VAL A 73 7.12 -3.05 -28.59
N VAL A 74 8.12 -2.87 -29.44
CA VAL A 74 9.46 -2.44 -29.03
C VAL A 74 9.65 -0.98 -29.40
N LEU A 75 9.91 -0.15 -28.37
CA LEU A 75 10.18 1.27 -28.46
C LEU A 75 11.67 1.54 -28.22
N GLN A 76 12.30 2.38 -29.05
CA GLN A 76 13.68 2.79 -28.84
C GLN A 76 13.76 3.95 -27.83
N LYS A 77 14.67 3.84 -26.86
CA LYS A 77 14.91 4.87 -25.85
C LYS A 77 15.75 6.00 -26.42
N LYS A 78 15.46 7.24 -26.02
CA LYS A 78 16.30 8.41 -26.37
C LYS A 78 17.59 8.43 -25.54
N ASP A 79 17.46 8.09 -24.26
CA ASP A 79 18.58 8.02 -23.33
C ASP A 79 18.82 6.55 -22.95
N CYS A 80 20.06 6.08 -23.00
CA CYS A 80 20.46 4.73 -22.60
C CYS A 80 20.42 4.55 -21.07
N SER A 81 19.23 4.75 -20.48
CA SER A 81 18.98 4.71 -19.04
C SER A 81 17.87 3.69 -18.71
N LEU A 82 17.92 3.15 -17.49
CA LEU A 82 16.88 2.28 -16.98
C LEU A 82 15.71 3.11 -16.45
N PHE A 83 14.52 2.84 -16.97
CA PHE A 83 13.28 3.45 -16.51
C PHE A 83 12.87 2.79 -15.21
N LYS A 84 12.54 3.59 -14.20
CA LYS A 84 12.09 3.10 -12.89
C LYS A 84 10.58 2.84 -12.92
N ASP A 85 10.10 2.06 -11.95
CA ASP A 85 8.67 1.90 -11.66
C ASP A 85 7.83 1.27 -12.80
N LEU A 86 8.45 0.42 -13.64
CA LEU A 86 7.75 -0.25 -14.74
C LEU A 86 6.62 -1.19 -14.26
N ASP A 87 6.73 -1.71 -13.04
CA ASP A 87 5.71 -2.57 -12.43
C ASP A 87 4.63 -1.78 -11.67
N LEU A 88 4.79 -0.46 -11.50
CA LEU A 88 3.79 0.39 -10.86
C LEU A 88 2.67 0.75 -11.86
N ILE A 89 1.92 -0.27 -12.30
CA ILE A 89 0.83 -0.17 -13.30
C ILE A 89 -0.14 0.97 -12.99
N VAL A 90 -0.53 1.13 -11.72
CA VAL A 90 -1.44 2.20 -11.27
C VAL A 90 -0.84 3.59 -11.54
N LYS A 91 0.46 3.77 -11.29
CA LYS A 91 1.17 5.03 -11.55
C LYS A 91 1.24 5.32 -13.05
N LEU A 92 1.55 4.32 -13.87
CA LEU A 92 1.64 4.44 -15.33
C LEU A 92 0.31 4.86 -15.95
N ILE A 93 -0.79 4.20 -15.58
CA ILE A 93 -2.14 4.51 -16.09
C ILE A 93 -2.61 5.89 -15.60
N ASN A 94 -2.41 6.19 -14.31
CA ASN A 94 -2.88 7.46 -13.74
C ASN A 94 -2.08 8.66 -14.24
N GLY A 95 -0.78 8.51 -14.48
CA GLY A 95 0.06 9.57 -15.06
C GLY A 95 -0.46 10.05 -16.41
N ALA A 96 -0.82 9.11 -17.29
CA ALA A 96 -1.41 9.43 -18.59
C ALA A 96 -2.79 10.11 -18.50
N ASN A 97 -3.52 9.91 -17.41
CA ASN A 97 -4.85 10.49 -17.19
C ASN A 97 -4.79 11.80 -16.39
N SER A 98 -3.61 12.21 -15.93
CA SER A 98 -3.43 13.52 -15.34
C SER A 98 -3.75 14.59 -16.39
N PRO A 99 -4.64 15.55 -16.10
CA PRO A 99 -4.93 16.62 -17.03
C PRO A 99 -3.64 17.42 -17.25
N SER A 100 -3.05 17.29 -18.44
CA SER A 100 -2.03 18.23 -18.90
C SER A 100 -2.67 19.62 -18.94
N SER A 101 -2.02 20.58 -18.27
CA SER A 101 -2.37 22.01 -18.19
C SER A 101 -3.57 22.42 -17.34
N LYS A 102 -3.26 23.09 -16.23
CA LYS A 102 -3.97 24.23 -15.62
C LYS A 102 -5.41 24.45 -16.12
N THR A 103 -6.36 23.66 -15.65
CA THR A 103 -7.75 24.12 -15.62
C THR A 103 -8.00 24.69 -14.24
N HIS A 104 -7.97 26.02 -14.15
CA HIS A 104 -8.28 26.79 -12.94
C HIS A 104 -9.72 26.44 -12.54
N ILE A 105 -9.89 25.54 -11.57
CA ILE A 105 -11.21 25.26 -10.99
C ILE A 105 -11.55 26.44 -10.08
N PHE A 106 -12.40 27.33 -10.57
CA PHE A 106 -13.12 28.30 -9.75
C PHE A 106 -14.21 27.54 -8.97
N ILE A 107 -13.89 27.12 -7.75
CA ILE A 107 -14.74 27.20 -6.56
C ILE A 107 -13.76 27.14 -5.39
N GLU A 108 -13.64 28.29 -4.72
CA GLU A 108 -12.82 28.49 -3.53
C GLU A 108 -13.65 28.04 -2.33
N GLU A 109 -13.34 26.87 -1.76
CA GLU A 109 -13.83 26.51 -0.43
C GLU A 109 -13.05 27.34 0.60
N VAL A 110 -13.78 28.21 1.28
CA VAL A 110 -13.28 29.12 2.33
C VAL A 110 -12.65 28.30 3.44
N GLY A 111 -11.31 28.27 3.50
CA GLY A 111 -10.58 27.66 4.62
C GLY A 111 -9.16 27.16 4.35
N CYS A 112 -8.52 27.49 3.22
CA CYS A 112 -7.12 27.12 2.97
C CYS A 112 -6.28 28.38 2.78
N GLU A 113 -5.48 28.73 3.78
CA GLU A 113 -4.48 29.81 3.67
C GLU A 113 -3.36 29.35 2.71
N ASP A 114 -3.44 29.90 1.49
CA ASP A 114 -2.42 30.15 0.46
C ASP A 114 -1.21 29.21 0.32
N CYS A 115 -1.32 28.35 -0.68
CA CYS A 115 -0.22 27.65 -1.34
C CYS A 115 0.46 28.55 -2.38
N ASN A 116 1.57 29.19 -2.00
CA ASN A 116 2.52 29.75 -2.96
C ASN A 116 3.44 28.64 -3.49
N VAL A 117 3.50 28.52 -4.81
CA VAL A 117 4.50 27.75 -5.56
C VAL A 117 5.86 28.34 -5.23
N LEU A 118 6.69 27.61 -4.48
CA LEU A 118 8.10 27.91 -4.29
C LEU A 118 8.94 26.66 -4.50
N ASP A 119 10.05 26.92 -5.18
CA ASP A 119 11.16 26.10 -5.64
C ASP A 119 11.51 24.84 -4.83
N GLN A 120 11.99 23.84 -5.58
CA GLN A 120 12.75 22.70 -5.06
C GLN A 120 14.09 23.18 -4.48
N SER A 121 14.07 23.76 -3.29
CA SER A 121 15.28 23.96 -2.50
C SER A 121 14.94 24.09 -1.02
N GLU A 122 15.51 23.20 -0.22
CA GLU A 122 15.57 23.20 1.25
C GLU A 122 14.37 22.61 2.03
N LEU A 123 14.31 21.28 2.07
CA LEU A 123 13.83 20.55 3.27
C LEU A 123 14.91 19.55 3.70
N SER A 124 15.98 20.08 4.29
CA SER A 124 16.99 19.31 5.02
C SER A 124 16.57 19.10 6.49
N GLU A 125 15.30 18.82 6.75
CA GLU A 125 14.89 18.21 8.01
C GLU A 125 14.65 16.73 7.77
N SER A 126 15.53 15.89 8.31
CA SER A 126 15.33 14.44 8.31
C SER A 126 13.98 14.11 8.96
N PRO A 127 13.14 13.27 8.34
CA PRO A 127 11.85 12.92 8.91
C PRO A 127 12.06 12.31 10.29
N LYS A 128 11.32 12.78 11.30
CA LYS A 128 11.49 12.34 12.68
C LYS A 128 10.75 11.02 12.95
N TRP A 129 11.20 9.93 12.32
CA TRP A 129 10.62 8.57 12.42
C TRP A 129 10.47 8.06 13.87
N PHE A 130 11.37 8.49 14.74
CA PHE A 130 11.47 8.08 16.14
C PHE A 130 10.99 9.15 17.13
N ALA A 131 10.61 10.35 16.66
CA ALA A 131 10.10 11.38 17.56
C ALA A 131 8.66 11.07 17.97
N GLY A 132 8.55 10.39 19.10
CA GLY A 132 7.34 10.07 19.84
C GLY A 132 7.80 9.55 21.20
N SER A 133 8.62 10.35 21.89
CA SER A 133 9.26 9.99 23.15
C SER A 133 8.31 10.24 24.32
N SER A 134 7.52 9.23 24.65
CA SER A 134 7.38 8.67 26.00
C SER A 134 6.13 7.79 26.01
N TYR A 135 6.36 6.53 26.33
CA TYR A 135 5.30 5.67 26.84
C TYR A 135 4.92 6.29 28.20
N GLU A 136 3.90 7.15 28.26
CA GLU A 136 3.27 7.46 29.55
C GLU A 136 2.51 6.20 29.98
N PHE A 137 3.24 5.30 30.64
CA PHE A 137 2.69 4.16 31.39
C PHE A 137 1.87 4.64 32.62
N GLY A 138 1.62 5.93 32.75
CA GLY A 138 0.92 6.58 33.85
C GLY A 138 -0.24 7.44 33.35
N CYS A 139 -1.26 6.80 32.79
CA CYS A 139 -2.60 7.39 32.84
C CYS A 139 -3.12 7.10 34.24
N ASP A 140 -3.01 8.06 35.15
CA ASP A 140 -3.54 7.99 36.51
C ASP A 140 -4.89 7.26 36.56
N THR A 141 -4.94 6.18 37.33
CA THR A 141 -6.13 5.33 37.58
C THR A 141 -7.19 6.06 38.42
N SER A 142 -7.26 7.39 38.38
CA SER A 142 -8.07 8.20 39.29
C SER A 142 -9.03 9.17 38.61
N ASN A 143 -9.15 9.17 37.28
CA ASN A 143 -10.33 9.76 36.64
C ASN A 143 -11.29 8.63 36.23
N PRO A 144 -12.48 8.51 36.86
CA PRO A 144 -13.57 7.82 36.20
C PRO A 144 -13.73 8.49 34.84
N LEU A 145 -13.83 7.71 33.78
CA LEU A 145 -14.28 8.17 32.48
C LEU A 145 -15.69 8.73 32.67
N THR A 146 -15.79 9.98 33.12
CA THR A 146 -16.96 10.79 32.87
C THR A 146 -17.03 10.86 31.35
N VAL A 147 -18.07 10.23 30.80
CA VAL A 147 -18.59 10.55 29.47
C VAL A 147 -18.93 12.03 29.56
N SER A 148 -17.93 12.88 29.34
CA SER A 148 -18.14 14.29 29.20
C SER A 148 -18.83 14.39 27.85
N ASP A 149 -20.07 14.90 27.85
CA ASP A 149 -20.79 15.36 26.66
C ASP A 149 -20.05 16.56 26.06
N GLU A 150 -18.76 16.41 25.77
CA GLU A 150 -18.06 17.28 24.85
C GLU A 150 -18.74 17.06 23.51
N ILE A 151 -19.42 18.09 23.03
CA ILE A 151 -19.94 18.15 21.68
C ILE A 151 -18.77 17.83 20.76
N VAL A 152 -18.78 16.63 20.18
CA VAL A 152 -17.80 16.21 19.17
C VAL A 152 -18.13 17.01 17.92
N ILE A 153 -17.55 18.21 17.80
CA ILE A 153 -17.78 19.13 16.67
C ILE A 153 -17.36 18.46 15.35
N LEU A 154 -16.35 17.59 15.39
CA LEU A 154 -15.86 16.82 14.25
C LEU A 154 -15.79 15.33 14.60
N SER A 155 -16.45 14.49 13.80
CA SER A 155 -16.40 13.03 13.99
C SER A 155 -14.96 12.51 13.84
N PRO A 156 -14.51 11.58 14.69
CA PRO A 156 -13.22 10.90 14.54
C PRO A 156 -13.03 10.33 13.13
N VAL A 157 -11.82 10.48 12.61
CA VAL A 157 -11.43 9.98 11.30
C VAL A 157 -10.52 8.76 11.40
N TYR A 158 -10.51 7.95 10.36
CA TYR A 158 -9.69 6.75 10.22
C TYR A 158 -9.48 6.38 8.74
N GLY A 159 -8.78 5.28 8.51
CA GLY A 159 -8.41 4.82 7.18
C GLY A 159 -7.26 5.63 6.57
N PHE A 160 -7.06 5.46 5.26
CA PHE A 160 -5.96 6.08 4.53
C PHE A 160 -6.00 7.62 4.68
N CYS A 161 -4.95 8.22 5.25
CA CYS A 161 -4.87 9.65 5.58
C CYS A 161 -6.09 10.24 6.31
N GLY A 162 -6.81 9.45 7.12
CA GLY A 162 -8.02 9.93 7.79
C GLY A 162 -9.17 10.27 6.83
N SER A 163 -9.21 9.66 5.64
CA SER A 163 -10.20 9.95 4.59
C SER A 163 -11.62 9.44 4.89
N LYS A 164 -11.83 8.72 5.99
CA LYS A 164 -13.12 8.08 6.33
C LYS A 164 -13.58 8.47 7.73
N SER A 165 -14.89 8.62 7.88
CA SER A 165 -15.62 8.73 9.14
C SER A 165 -17.06 8.26 8.93
N GLY A 166 -17.72 7.76 9.98
CA GLY A 166 -19.10 7.29 9.94
C GLY A 166 -19.36 5.93 9.27
N LEU A 167 -18.31 5.17 8.91
CA LEU A 167 -18.41 3.85 8.26
C LEU A 167 -18.99 2.77 9.18
N PHE A 168 -18.85 2.90 10.50
CA PHE A 168 -19.25 1.89 11.49
C PHE A 168 -20.52 2.25 12.24
N LYS A 169 -21.24 3.28 11.80
CA LYS A 169 -22.59 3.64 12.31
C LYS A 169 -23.61 2.54 12.04
N VAL A 170 -23.41 1.79 10.96
CA VAL A 170 -24.24 0.63 10.59
C VAL A 170 -23.35 -0.60 10.69
N GLU A 171 -23.85 -1.64 11.35
CA GLU A 171 -23.14 -2.90 11.45
C GLU A 171 -22.93 -3.50 10.05
N SER A 172 -21.70 -3.90 9.76
CA SER A 172 -21.29 -4.50 8.48
C SER A 172 -20.32 -5.63 8.74
N GLU A 173 -20.02 -6.44 7.72
CA GLU A 173 -19.02 -7.51 7.83
C GLU A 173 -17.64 -6.98 8.28
N LEU A 174 -17.31 -5.74 7.91
CA LEU A 174 -16.09 -5.06 8.34
C LEU A 174 -16.03 -4.90 9.87
N THR A 175 -17.18 -4.73 10.53
CA THR A 175 -17.27 -4.56 11.98
C THR A 175 -16.71 -5.77 12.74
N HIS A 176 -16.79 -6.97 12.18
CA HIS A 176 -16.23 -8.18 12.81
C HIS A 176 -14.70 -8.24 12.74
N VAL A 177 -14.10 -7.57 11.77
CA VAL A 177 -12.63 -7.50 11.62
C VAL A 177 -12.05 -6.48 12.59
N ILE A 178 -12.74 -5.37 12.85
CA ILE A 178 -12.26 -4.28 13.72
C ILE A 178 -12.29 -4.68 15.21
N ASP A 179 -11.22 -4.35 15.93
CA ASP A 179 -11.11 -4.59 17.38
C ASP A 179 -11.43 -3.34 18.21
N LEU A 180 -11.31 -2.14 17.62
CA LEU A 180 -11.66 -0.88 18.28
C LEU A 180 -13.18 -0.79 18.55
N PRO A 181 -13.62 -0.69 19.81
CA PRO A 181 -15.02 -0.47 20.12
C PRO A 181 -15.47 0.92 19.66
N ASN A 182 -16.61 1.00 18.98
CA ASN A 182 -17.20 2.26 18.47
C ASN A 182 -16.18 3.18 17.74
N PRO A 183 -15.65 2.78 16.57
CA PRO A 183 -14.63 3.55 15.86
C PRO A 183 -15.03 4.98 15.52
N ASP A 184 -16.33 5.22 15.34
CA ASP A 184 -16.91 6.52 15.04
C ASP A 184 -17.07 7.44 16.27
N GLY A 185 -16.89 6.92 17.49
CA GLY A 185 -16.93 7.69 18.73
C GLY A 185 -15.59 7.84 19.43
N VAL A 186 -14.61 6.99 19.13
CA VAL A 186 -13.31 6.99 19.82
C VAL A 186 -12.30 7.88 19.08
N LYS A 187 -11.85 8.95 19.77
CA LYS A 187 -10.80 9.85 19.29
C LYS A 187 -9.44 9.10 19.13
N PRO A 188 -8.59 9.47 18.16
CA PRO A 188 -7.31 8.80 17.90
C PRO A 188 -6.41 8.63 19.13
N GLU A 189 -6.39 9.60 20.03
CA GLU A 189 -5.53 9.65 21.22
C GLU A 189 -5.91 8.58 22.27
N CYS A 190 -7.17 8.11 22.24
CA CYS A 190 -7.67 7.10 23.17
C CYS A 190 -7.43 5.67 22.66
N ARG A 191 -7.21 5.47 21.36
CA ARG A 191 -7.17 4.14 20.72
C ARG A 191 -6.08 3.25 21.30
N SER A 192 -4.89 3.80 21.55
CA SER A 192 -3.77 3.06 22.13
C SER A 192 -4.08 2.50 23.53
N LYS A 193 -4.76 3.29 24.38
CA LYS A 193 -5.16 2.84 25.73
C LYS A 193 -6.11 1.65 25.67
N PHE A 194 -7.12 1.70 24.79
CA PHE A 194 -8.07 0.60 24.60
C PHE A 194 -7.39 -0.64 24.04
N ARG A 195 -6.50 -0.48 23.05
CA ARG A 195 -5.75 -1.58 22.46
C ARG A 195 -4.89 -2.30 23.49
N ILE A 196 -4.10 -1.56 24.27
CA ILE A 196 -3.22 -2.15 25.30
C ILE A 196 -4.06 -2.93 26.33
N ALA A 197 -5.20 -2.39 26.76
CA ALA A 197 -6.10 -3.08 27.68
C ALA A 197 -6.67 -4.37 27.07
N ALA A 198 -7.06 -4.36 25.79
CA ALA A 198 -7.57 -5.52 25.08
C ALA A 198 -6.50 -6.60 24.87
N GLU A 199 -5.30 -6.22 24.44
CA GLU A 199 -4.14 -7.12 24.31
C GLU A 199 -3.78 -7.77 25.66
N ASN A 200 -3.72 -7.00 26.74
CA ASN A 200 -3.43 -7.53 28.08
C ASN A 200 -4.48 -8.56 28.53
N ARG A 201 -5.75 -8.37 28.13
CA ARG A 201 -6.82 -9.33 28.42
C ARG A 201 -6.74 -10.59 27.55
N LYS A 202 -6.28 -10.45 26.30
CA LYS A 202 -6.16 -11.56 25.33
C LYS A 202 -4.90 -12.40 25.56
N PHE A 203 -3.84 -11.79 26.10
CA PHE A 203 -2.57 -12.46 26.35
C PHE A 203 -2.73 -13.66 27.29
N SER A 204 -2.18 -14.80 26.88
CA SER A 204 -2.15 -16.03 27.66
C SER A 204 -0.71 -16.43 27.94
N ALA A 205 -0.27 -16.29 29.19
CA ALA A 205 1.07 -16.67 29.61
C ALA A 205 1.35 -18.17 29.39
N VAL A 206 0.34 -19.02 29.52
CA VAL A 206 0.48 -20.47 29.30
C VAL A 206 0.77 -20.77 27.83
N HIS A 207 0.05 -20.13 26.90
CA HIS A 207 0.27 -20.29 25.47
C HIS A 207 1.63 -19.74 25.05
N TYR A 208 2.01 -18.58 25.59
CA TYR A 208 3.34 -18.00 25.36
C TYR A 208 4.47 -18.92 25.82
N LEU A 209 4.33 -19.54 27.00
CA LEU A 209 5.31 -20.50 27.52
C LEU A 209 5.34 -21.80 26.72
N ALA A 210 4.20 -22.28 26.23
CA ALA A 210 4.17 -23.46 25.34
C ALA A 210 5.00 -23.19 24.07
N ASP A 211 4.77 -22.08 23.37
CA ASP A 211 5.53 -21.70 22.17
C ASP A 211 7.03 -21.46 22.45
N LEU A 212 7.37 -21.06 23.67
CA LEU A 212 8.76 -20.89 24.12
C LEU A 212 9.50 -22.23 24.22
N TYR A 213 8.85 -23.27 24.71
CA TYR A 213 9.47 -24.58 24.96
C TYR A 213 9.21 -25.62 23.85
N GLU A 214 8.18 -25.43 23.03
CA GLU A 214 7.81 -26.31 21.92
C GLU A 214 8.31 -25.75 20.58
N THR A 215 9.62 -25.82 20.37
CA THR A 215 10.27 -25.20 19.19
C THR A 215 9.89 -25.84 17.87
N GLU A 216 9.46 -27.11 17.89
CA GLU A 216 9.09 -27.85 16.67
C GLU A 216 7.88 -27.23 15.95
N CYS A 217 7.07 -26.43 16.65
CA CYS A 217 5.87 -25.81 16.10
C CYS A 217 6.14 -24.61 15.17
N TRP A 218 7.34 -24.00 15.22
CA TRP A 218 7.64 -22.78 14.46
C TRP A 218 9.03 -22.78 13.79
N LYS A 219 9.85 -23.80 14.04
CA LYS A 219 11.23 -23.87 13.53
C LYS A 219 11.30 -23.84 11.99
N SER A 220 10.42 -24.58 11.31
CA SER A 220 10.29 -24.57 9.84
C SER A 220 10.01 -23.18 9.30
N ALA A 221 9.04 -22.48 9.90
CA ALA A 221 8.66 -21.11 9.53
C ALA A 221 9.79 -20.08 9.80
N PHE A 222 10.63 -20.32 10.82
CA PHE A 222 11.80 -19.49 11.11
C PHE A 222 12.92 -19.69 10.09
N ASP A 223 13.23 -20.95 9.77
CA ASP A 223 14.26 -21.35 8.81
C ASP A 223 13.87 -21.07 7.34
N LEU A 224 12.58 -20.78 7.10
CA LEU A 224 12.06 -20.41 5.79
C LEU A 224 12.80 -19.19 5.22
N ARG A 225 13.34 -19.36 4.02
CA ARG A 225 13.85 -18.25 3.21
C ARG A 225 12.67 -17.54 2.55
N VAL A 226 12.55 -16.24 2.82
CA VAL A 226 11.52 -15.41 2.19
C VAL A 226 12.01 -14.94 0.81
N PRO A 227 11.16 -14.95 -0.23
CA PRO A 227 11.57 -14.63 -1.60
C PRO A 227 12.18 -13.23 -1.77
N TRP A 228 11.71 -12.26 -0.99
CA TRP A 228 12.17 -10.87 -1.08
C TRP A 228 13.51 -10.59 -0.37
N CYS A 229 14.13 -11.59 0.26
CA CYS A 229 15.48 -11.49 0.82
C CYS A 229 16.55 -12.11 -0.09
N GLU A 230 16.17 -12.66 -1.25
CA GLU A 230 17.14 -13.24 -2.17
C GLU A 230 17.87 -12.14 -2.96
N PRO A 231 19.21 -12.10 -2.93
CA PRO A 231 19.98 -10.97 -3.45
C PRO A 231 20.03 -10.85 -4.99
N ASN A 232 19.27 -11.64 -5.76
CA ASN A 232 19.49 -11.76 -7.21
C ASN A 232 18.20 -11.92 -8.03
N THR A 233 17.42 -10.86 -8.11
CA THR A 233 16.71 -10.55 -9.37
C THR A 233 16.87 -9.06 -9.60
N GLU A 234 17.70 -8.66 -10.56
CA GLU A 234 17.84 -7.25 -10.99
C GLU A 234 16.48 -6.63 -11.36
N ASN A 235 15.47 -7.47 -11.61
CA ASN A 235 14.11 -7.11 -12.00
C ASN A 235 13.03 -7.40 -10.94
N GLY A 236 13.39 -7.78 -9.71
CA GLY A 236 12.40 -8.19 -8.69
C GLY A 236 11.56 -9.41 -9.08
N PRO A 237 10.58 -9.82 -8.25
CA PRO A 237 9.65 -10.88 -8.59
C PRO A 237 8.66 -10.42 -9.68
N GLU A 238 8.46 -11.25 -10.71
CA GLU A 238 7.51 -10.94 -11.77
C GLU A 238 6.06 -11.03 -11.26
N LEU A 239 5.25 -10.02 -11.60
CA LEU A 239 3.82 -10.02 -11.29
C LEU A 239 3.09 -11.09 -12.11
N THR A 240 2.24 -11.88 -11.45
CA THR A 240 1.31 -12.79 -12.13
C THR A 240 0.20 -12.01 -12.86
N ASP A 241 -0.46 -12.65 -13.82
CA ASP A 241 -1.55 -12.02 -14.57
C ASP A 241 -2.74 -11.62 -13.67
N GLU A 242 -3.03 -12.41 -12.63
CA GLU A 242 -4.04 -12.08 -11.63
C GLU A 242 -3.65 -10.81 -10.84
N GLN A 243 -2.38 -10.68 -10.45
CA GLN A 243 -1.89 -9.46 -9.78
C GLN A 243 -1.94 -8.25 -10.71
N ARG A 244 -1.55 -8.40 -11.98
CA ARG A 244 -1.67 -7.34 -12.99
C ARG A 244 -3.11 -6.91 -13.18
N HIS A 245 -4.03 -7.87 -13.29
CA HIS A 245 -5.46 -7.59 -13.40
C HIS A 245 -5.97 -6.75 -12.22
N ARG A 246 -5.60 -7.12 -10.98
CA ARG A 246 -5.95 -6.36 -9.77
C ARG A 246 -5.39 -4.95 -9.80
N LEU A 247 -4.13 -4.76 -10.22
CA LEU A 247 -3.51 -3.44 -10.31
C LEU A 247 -4.16 -2.56 -11.38
N ILE A 248 -4.54 -3.13 -12.53
CA ILE A 248 -5.33 -2.42 -13.55
C ILE A 248 -6.70 -2.02 -12.98
N ALA A 249 -7.39 -2.93 -12.31
CA ALA A 249 -8.67 -2.63 -11.67
C ALA A 249 -8.53 -1.52 -10.62
N LEU A 250 -7.44 -1.50 -9.85
CA LEU A 250 -7.15 -0.46 -8.86
C LEU A 250 -6.91 0.92 -9.49
N SER A 251 -6.35 1.00 -10.71
CA SER A 251 -6.15 2.28 -11.42
C SER A 251 -7.47 3.00 -11.75
N THR A 252 -8.60 2.29 -11.79
CA THR A 252 -9.92 2.91 -12.01
C THR A 252 -10.39 3.74 -10.81
N ARG A 253 -9.79 3.55 -9.63
CA ARG A 253 -10.12 4.28 -8.41
C ARG A 253 -9.27 5.54 -8.32
N LYS A 254 -9.92 6.66 -8.00
CA LYS A 254 -9.21 7.91 -7.70
C LYS A 254 -8.36 7.73 -6.44
N LEU A 255 -7.05 7.84 -6.60
CA LEU A 255 -6.14 7.93 -5.46
C LEU A 255 -6.36 9.28 -4.75
N PRO A 256 -6.27 9.31 -3.41
CA PRO A 256 -6.23 10.57 -2.69
C PRO A 256 -4.98 11.38 -3.10
N PRO A 257 -5.03 12.71 -2.96
CA PRO A 257 -3.88 13.56 -3.28
C PRO A 257 -2.65 13.13 -2.46
N THR A 258 -1.48 13.23 -3.07
CA THR A 258 -0.21 13.00 -2.37
C THR A 258 -0.07 13.99 -1.23
N PRO A 259 0.11 13.54 0.02
CA PRO A 259 0.24 14.47 1.14
C PRO A 259 1.52 15.29 1.02
N THR A 260 1.43 16.57 1.32
CA THR A 260 2.58 17.49 1.36
C THR A 260 3.19 17.55 2.76
N ASP A 261 2.38 17.31 3.79
CA ASP A 261 2.82 17.39 5.18
C ASP A 261 3.68 16.18 5.58
N SER A 262 4.84 16.47 6.17
CA SER A 262 5.82 15.47 6.63
C SER A 262 5.22 14.50 7.64
N SER A 263 4.33 14.94 8.54
CA SER A 263 3.75 14.05 9.55
C SER A 263 2.79 13.03 8.94
N THR A 264 2.04 13.44 7.92
CA THR A 264 1.14 12.59 7.14
C THR A 264 1.92 11.59 6.30
N ILE A 265 3.02 12.03 5.65
CA ILE A 265 3.92 11.14 4.89
C ILE A 265 4.52 10.07 5.82
N ILE A 266 5.05 10.46 6.97
CA ILE A 266 5.59 9.54 7.97
C ILE A 266 4.51 8.53 8.40
N SER A 267 3.29 9.01 8.68
CA SER A 267 2.16 8.15 9.06
C SER A 267 1.79 7.13 7.98
N LEU A 268 1.85 7.51 6.70
CA LEU A 268 1.62 6.58 5.59
C LEU A 268 2.69 5.49 5.53
N TYR A 269 3.97 5.85 5.64
CA TYR A 269 5.05 4.87 5.63
C TYR A 269 5.01 3.95 6.84
N LEU A 270 4.63 4.46 8.01
CA LEU A 270 4.41 3.63 9.20
C LEU A 270 3.21 2.70 9.02
N GLY A 271 2.14 3.18 8.37
CA GLY A 271 1.02 2.33 7.97
C GLY A 271 1.43 1.19 7.06
N LEU A 272 2.25 1.49 6.05
CA LEU A 272 2.80 0.49 5.15
C LEU A 272 3.72 -0.50 5.89
N LEU A 273 4.57 -0.02 6.79
CA LEU A 273 5.46 -0.87 7.59
C LEU A 273 4.66 -1.85 8.47
N ASP A 274 3.57 -1.39 9.10
CA ASP A 274 2.68 -2.24 9.91
C ASP A 274 2.06 -3.36 9.05
N LEU A 275 1.60 -3.04 7.84
CA LEU A 275 1.06 -4.03 6.89
C LEU A 275 2.12 -5.01 6.38
N LEU A 276 3.34 -4.53 6.11
CA LEU A 276 4.45 -5.39 5.68
C LEU A 276 4.89 -6.34 6.79
N LEU A 277 4.97 -5.88 8.04
CA LEU A 277 5.27 -6.76 9.18
C LEU A 277 4.19 -7.83 9.35
N ALA A 278 2.92 -7.45 9.29
CA ALA A 278 1.80 -8.40 9.35
C ALA A 278 1.84 -9.43 8.20
N TYR A 279 2.07 -9.00 6.96
CA TYR A 279 2.19 -9.88 5.81
C TYR A 279 3.40 -10.82 5.91
N THR A 280 4.57 -10.31 6.32
CA THR A 280 5.78 -11.13 6.44
C THR A 280 5.67 -12.18 7.54
N TYR A 281 5.00 -11.87 8.65
CA TYR A 281 4.67 -12.87 9.67
C TYR A 281 3.72 -13.92 9.13
N ASP A 282 2.63 -13.50 8.51
CA ASP A 282 1.63 -14.40 7.96
C ASP A 282 2.23 -15.33 6.88
N TYR A 283 3.07 -14.80 6.00
CA TYR A 283 3.81 -15.61 5.01
C TYR A 283 4.67 -16.69 5.67
N ARG A 284 5.35 -16.37 6.78
CA ARG A 284 6.16 -17.36 7.50
C ARG A 284 5.30 -18.40 8.21
N VAL A 285 4.23 -17.99 8.90
CA VAL A 285 3.29 -18.92 9.57
C VAL A 285 2.70 -19.92 8.59
N ARG A 286 2.44 -19.49 7.36
CA ARG A 286 1.89 -20.33 6.29
C ARG A 286 2.96 -21.04 5.46
N GLU A 287 4.24 -20.85 5.80
CA GLU A 287 5.38 -21.44 5.08
C GLU A 287 5.38 -21.14 3.56
N GLY A 288 4.83 -19.99 3.16
CA GLY A 288 4.69 -19.58 1.77
C GLY A 288 3.46 -20.12 1.04
N GLU A 289 2.63 -20.94 1.68
CA GLU A 289 1.40 -21.51 1.10
C GLU A 289 0.19 -20.58 1.27
N ASP A 290 -0.79 -20.70 0.37
CA ASP A 290 -2.04 -19.96 0.47
C ASP A 290 -2.94 -20.49 1.60
N MET A 291 -3.55 -19.60 2.38
CA MET A 291 -4.47 -19.94 3.47
C MET A 291 -5.66 -18.97 3.52
N SER A 292 -6.86 -19.48 3.80
CA SER A 292 -8.08 -18.66 3.94
C SER A 292 -7.98 -17.61 5.05
N GLU A 293 -7.24 -17.92 6.12
CA GLU A 293 -7.12 -17.06 7.30
C GLU A 293 -6.09 -15.93 7.13
N SER A 294 -5.34 -15.90 6.02
CA SER A 294 -4.28 -14.90 5.78
C SER A 294 -4.79 -13.47 5.96
N GLY A 295 -5.96 -13.17 5.37
CA GLY A 295 -6.58 -11.85 5.48
C GLY A 295 -6.94 -11.47 6.92
N TRP A 296 -7.43 -12.45 7.70
CA TRP A 296 -7.75 -12.26 9.11
C TRP A 296 -6.48 -12.07 9.95
N ASN A 297 -5.47 -12.91 9.75
CA ASN A 297 -4.21 -12.86 10.46
C ASN A 297 -3.50 -11.52 10.24
N ILE A 298 -3.38 -11.09 8.98
CA ILE A 298 -2.81 -9.78 8.63
C ILE A 298 -3.59 -8.64 9.29
N ALA A 299 -4.92 -8.68 9.25
CA ALA A 299 -5.74 -7.65 9.89
C ALA A 299 -5.51 -7.59 11.39
N LYS A 300 -5.50 -8.74 12.09
CA LYS A 300 -5.32 -8.79 13.55
C LYS A 300 -3.91 -8.41 14.02
N LEU A 301 -2.90 -8.56 13.17
CA LEU A 301 -1.53 -8.12 13.46
C LEU A 301 -1.31 -6.63 13.15
N ALA A 302 -1.93 -6.12 12.09
CA ALA A 302 -1.83 -4.72 11.69
C ALA A 302 -2.79 -3.84 12.51
N SER A 303 -2.26 -3.21 13.56
CA SER A 303 -2.99 -2.24 14.39
C SER A 303 -3.61 -1.09 13.58
N THR A 304 -3.03 -0.76 12.43
CA THR A 304 -3.53 0.24 11.49
C THR A 304 -4.86 -0.15 10.85
N LEU A 305 -5.15 -1.45 10.73
CA LEU A 305 -6.41 -1.97 10.18
C LEU A 305 -7.48 -2.14 11.27
N THR A 306 -7.12 -2.67 12.43
CA THR A 306 -8.09 -3.09 13.47
C THR A 306 -8.31 -2.07 14.58
N TRP A 307 -7.29 -1.23 14.82
CA TRP A 307 -7.31 -0.19 15.83
C TRP A 307 -7.20 1.22 15.24
N PHE A 308 -7.03 1.35 13.92
CA PHE A 308 -6.83 2.63 13.22
C PHE A 308 -5.76 3.50 13.88
N GLU A 309 -4.66 2.89 14.32
CA GLU A 309 -3.63 3.54 15.13
C GLU A 309 -2.28 3.56 14.39
N VAL A 310 -1.80 4.74 14.03
CA VAL A 310 -0.46 4.96 13.48
C VAL A 310 0.38 5.73 14.51
N SER A 311 1.61 5.28 14.75
CA SER A 311 2.52 5.86 15.74
C SER A 311 3.98 5.75 15.26
N CYS A 312 4.93 6.33 16.00
CA CYS A 312 6.37 6.20 15.69
C CYS A 312 6.85 4.74 15.62
N VAL A 313 8.03 4.54 15.02
CA VAL A 313 8.62 3.21 14.75
C VAL A 313 8.73 2.34 16.01
N SER A 314 9.21 2.90 17.12
CA SER A 314 9.39 2.14 18.39
C SER A 314 8.06 1.56 18.90
N HIS A 315 7.02 2.39 18.89
CA HIS A 315 5.69 1.95 19.28
C HIS A 315 5.12 0.96 18.27
N LEU A 316 5.30 1.16 16.96
CA LEU A 316 4.87 0.22 15.94
C LEU A 316 5.45 -1.18 16.18
N ILE A 317 6.76 -1.29 16.39
CA ILE A 317 7.45 -2.55 16.65
C ILE A 317 6.91 -3.20 17.94
N THR A 318 6.79 -2.43 19.02
CA THR A 318 6.25 -2.93 20.31
C THR A 318 4.83 -3.48 20.15
N ARG A 319 3.97 -2.76 19.42
CA ARG A 319 2.58 -3.16 19.15
C ARG A 319 2.53 -4.44 18.34
N PHE A 320 3.33 -4.53 17.28
CA PHE A 320 3.43 -5.73 16.46
C PHE A 320 3.80 -6.96 17.29
N PHE A 321 4.84 -6.87 18.13
CA PHE A 321 5.22 -8.00 18.99
C PHE A 321 4.15 -8.37 20.02
N ARG A 322 3.45 -7.39 20.59
CA ARG A 322 2.33 -7.65 21.51
C ARG A 322 1.15 -8.33 20.81
N ALA A 323 0.86 -7.95 19.57
CA ALA A 323 -0.16 -8.58 18.75
C ALA A 323 0.23 -10.02 18.41
N CYS A 324 1.48 -10.27 17.99
CA CYS A 324 2.01 -11.62 17.77
C CYS A 324 1.89 -12.47 19.04
N ALA A 325 2.25 -11.93 20.20
CA ALA A 325 2.15 -12.60 21.51
C ALA A 325 0.69 -12.92 21.95
N SER A 326 -0.30 -12.38 21.23
CA SER A 326 -1.72 -12.52 21.52
C SER A 326 -2.46 -13.34 20.44
N ILE A 327 -1.77 -13.80 19.39
CA ILE A 327 -2.32 -14.55 18.25
C ILE A 327 -1.60 -15.91 18.17
N TYR A 328 -2.19 -16.88 17.48
CA TYR A 328 -1.58 -18.20 17.26
C TYR A 328 -0.18 -18.07 16.62
N PHE A 329 0.82 -18.75 17.21
CA PHE A 329 2.25 -18.80 16.87
C PHE A 329 3.14 -17.62 17.32
N ASN A 330 3.31 -17.43 18.63
CA ASN A 330 3.91 -16.26 19.26
C ASN A 330 5.38 -15.90 18.90
N ARG A 331 6.14 -16.74 18.17
CA ARG A 331 7.62 -16.71 18.26
C ARG A 331 8.44 -16.54 16.97
N LEU A 332 7.83 -16.21 15.84
CA LEU A 332 8.58 -16.02 14.60
C LEU A 332 9.62 -14.86 14.62
N PHE A 333 9.50 -13.90 15.53
CA PHE A 333 10.39 -12.71 15.54
C PHE A 333 10.85 -12.24 16.93
N CYS A 334 10.42 -12.84 18.04
CA CYS A 334 10.64 -12.28 19.38
C CYS A 334 12.09 -12.44 19.92
N PHE A 335 12.98 -13.10 19.19
CA PHE A 335 14.38 -13.34 19.58
C PHE A 335 15.30 -13.16 18.36
N VAL A 336 15.34 -11.94 17.82
CA VAL A 336 16.53 -11.50 17.08
C VAL A 336 17.40 -10.82 18.13
N ASP A 337 18.38 -11.56 18.65
CA ASP A 337 19.46 -11.04 19.50
C ASP A 337 20.38 -10.09 18.71
#